data_AF-A0A5A9XK62-F1
#
_entry.id   AF-A0A5A9XK62-F1
#
_cell.length_a   1.000
_cell.length_b   1.000
_cell.length_c   1.000
_cell.angle_alpha   90.00
_cell.angle_beta   90.00
_cell.angle_gamma   90.00
#
_symmetry.space_group_name_H-M   'P 1'
#
loop_
_entity.id
_entity.type
_entity.pdbx_description
1 polymer ?
#
loop_
_entity_poly.entity_id
_entity_poly.type
_entity_poly.pdbx_seq_one_letter_code
_entity_poly.pdbx_strand_id
1 'polypeptide(L)'
;MDYSDLIKQLGSGLGREILAFDYSEELGGCLIYLVTPNGCTLLIPDEIIEHKYDDVLSMLRARLKNDNAGVSHEILTDVNDELEFMPAPSKTTLNDAVRDQVKPGQCG
;
A
#
# COMPACT_ATOMS: atom_id res chain seq x y z
N MET A 1 7.84 12.88 2.59
CA MET A 1 8.85 11.83 2.85
C MET A 1 9.50 11.41 1.52
N ASP A 2 10.76 10.98 1.49
CA ASP A 2 11.41 10.50 0.24
C ASP A 2 11.10 9.00 0.04
N TYR A 3 10.10 8.68 -0.81
CA TYR A 3 9.76 7.29 -1.18
C TYR A 3 10.92 6.50 -1.76
N SER A 4 11.90 7.23 -2.29
CA SER A 4 13.24 6.80 -2.67
C SER A 4 13.87 5.84 -1.65
N ASP A 5 13.73 6.11 -0.35
CA ASP A 5 14.33 5.30 0.71
C ASP A 5 13.53 4.02 1.00
N LEU A 6 12.19 4.09 0.95
CA LEU A 6 11.33 2.91 1.04
C LEU A 6 11.68 1.92 -0.09
N ILE A 7 11.77 2.43 -1.32
CA ILE A 7 12.09 1.64 -2.51
C ILE A 7 13.49 1.01 -2.38
N LYS A 8 14.49 1.76 -1.92
CA LYS A 8 15.84 1.23 -1.66
C LYS A 8 15.84 0.14 -0.58
N GLN A 9 15.10 0.35 0.51
CA GLN A 9 14.99 -0.59 1.63
C GLN A 9 14.29 -1.89 1.22
N LEU A 10 13.28 -1.81 0.35
CA LEU A 10 12.60 -2.97 -0.22
C LEU A 10 13.49 -3.67 -1.26
N GLY A 11 14.09 -2.91 -2.19
CA GLY A 11 14.95 -3.44 -3.25
C GLY A 11 16.20 -4.16 -2.73
N SER A 12 16.72 -3.78 -1.56
CA SER A 12 17.93 -4.39 -0.97
C SER A 12 17.75 -5.84 -0.48
N GLY A 13 16.53 -6.39 -0.47
CA GLY A 13 16.28 -7.78 -0.03
C GLY A 13 15.24 -8.56 -0.85
N LEU A 14 14.56 -7.92 -1.81
CA LEU A 14 13.35 -8.46 -2.45
C LEU A 14 13.38 -8.35 -3.98
N GLY A 15 14.54 -8.11 -4.58
CA GLY A 15 14.71 -7.72 -5.99
C GLY A 15 14.23 -8.72 -7.07
N ARG A 16 13.57 -9.82 -6.71
CA ARG A 16 12.94 -10.76 -7.66
C ARG A 16 11.41 -10.79 -7.60
N GLU A 17 10.82 -10.17 -6.57
CA GLU A 17 9.38 -10.25 -6.30
C GLU A 17 8.66 -8.94 -6.60
N ILE A 18 9.40 -7.85 -6.86
CA ILE A 18 8.85 -6.54 -7.18
C ILE A 18 9.19 -6.19 -8.63
N LEU A 19 8.17 -5.90 -9.43
CA LEU A 19 8.27 -5.46 -10.83
C LEU A 19 8.59 -3.97 -10.92
N ALA A 20 7.84 -3.16 -10.19
CA ALA A 20 7.89 -1.72 -10.28
C ALA A 20 7.31 -1.07 -9.03
N PHE A 21 7.61 0.21 -8.87
CA PHE A 21 7.00 1.10 -7.89
C PHE A 21 6.49 2.32 -8.63
N ASP A 22 5.35 2.84 -8.20
CA ASP A 22 4.81 4.10 -8.68
C ASP A 22 4.24 4.89 -7.51
N TYR A 23 4.14 6.21 -7.66
CA TYR A 23 3.50 7.06 -6.67
C TYR A 23 2.25 7.67 -7.29
N SER A 24 1.13 7.55 -6.61
CA SER A 24 -0.15 8.08 -7.08
C SER A 24 -0.63 9.17 -6.15
N GLU A 25 -0.55 10.43 -6.61
CA GLU A 25 -1.15 11.57 -5.92
C GLU A 25 -2.67 11.41 -5.80
N GLU A 26 -3.31 10.80 -6.80
CA GLU A 26 -4.76 10.56 -6.79
C GLU A 26 -5.18 9.58 -5.68
N LEU A 27 -4.32 8.63 -5.34
CA LEU A 27 -4.58 7.64 -4.31
C LEU A 27 -3.91 7.97 -2.96
N GLY A 28 -3.11 9.05 -2.92
CA GLY A 28 -2.38 9.48 -1.74
C GLY A 28 -1.43 8.42 -1.19
N GLY A 29 -0.65 7.78 -2.08
CA GLY A 29 0.18 6.66 -1.66
C GLY A 29 1.11 6.08 -2.71
N CYS A 30 1.95 5.14 -2.25
CA CYS A 30 2.85 4.36 -3.07
C CYS A 30 2.19 3.07 -3.58
N LEU A 31 2.25 2.86 -4.89
CA LEU A 31 1.85 1.64 -5.56
C LEU A 31 3.06 0.72 -5.75
N ILE A 32 2.93 -0.54 -5.36
CA ILE A 32 3.95 -1.57 -5.50
C ILE A 32 3.40 -2.69 -6.37
N TYR A 33 4.08 -2.95 -7.49
CA TYR A 33 3.71 -3.99 -8.44
C TYR A 33 4.55 -5.23 -8.20
N LEU A 34 3.92 -6.36 -7.91
CA LEU A 34 4.60 -7.60 -7.57
C LEU A 34 4.67 -8.57 -8.75
N VAL A 35 5.78 -9.30 -8.82
CA VAL A 35 6.01 -10.42 -9.75
C VAL A 35 5.26 -11.64 -9.22
N THR A 36 3.94 -11.67 -9.42
CA THR A 36 3.11 -12.83 -9.06
C THR A 36 2.43 -13.39 -10.30
N PRO A 37 2.08 -14.69 -10.33
CA PRO A 37 1.43 -15.31 -11.50
C PRO A 37 0.14 -14.59 -11.94
N ASN A 38 -0.54 -13.96 -10.98
CA ASN A 38 -1.81 -13.26 -11.21
C ASN A 38 -1.67 -11.74 -11.33
N GLY A 39 -0.45 -11.20 -11.14
CA GLY A 39 -0.20 -9.76 -11.00
C GLY A 39 -0.87 -9.17 -9.75
N CYS A 40 -0.07 -8.77 -8.76
CA CYS A 40 -0.59 -8.14 -7.54
C CYS A 40 -0.09 -6.70 -7.46
N THR A 41 -1.01 -5.78 -7.17
CA THR A 41 -0.70 -4.37 -6.91
C THR A 41 -1.05 -4.05 -5.47
N LEU A 42 -0.10 -3.51 -4.72
CA LEU A 42 -0.30 -3.04 -3.35
C LEU A 42 -0.33 -1.51 -3.34
N LEU A 43 -1.34 -0.91 -2.77
CA LEU A 43 -1.37 0.52 -2.45
C LEU A 43 -0.99 0.72 -0.99
N ILE A 44 -0.05 1.61 -0.73
CA ILE A 44 0.35 2.00 0.61
C ILE A 44 0.11 3.50 0.78
N PRO A 45 -0.91 3.88 1.58
CA PRO A 45 -1.19 5.27 1.87
C PRO A 45 -0.02 5.99 2.56
N ASP A 46 0.17 7.26 2.21
CA ASP A 46 1.26 8.09 2.75
C ASP A 46 1.17 8.25 4.25
N GLU A 47 -0.04 8.45 4.78
CA GLU A 47 -0.30 8.57 6.21
C GLU A 47 0.29 7.37 6.98
N ILE A 48 0.12 6.16 6.46
CA ILE A 48 0.65 4.94 7.09
C ILE A 48 2.17 4.89 6.99
N ILE A 49 2.75 5.29 5.85
CA ILE A 49 4.21 5.33 5.67
C ILE A 49 4.83 6.34 6.64
N GLU A 50 4.19 7.50 6.82
CA GLU A 50 4.70 8.56 7.69
C GLU A 50 4.60 8.20 9.18
N HIS A 51 3.56 7.46 9.59
CA HIS A 51 3.33 7.10 10.99
C HIS A 51 3.91 5.73 11.39
N LYS A 52 4.01 4.77 10.47
CA LYS A 52 4.31 3.35 10.75
C LYS A 52 5.36 2.77 9.78
N TYR A 53 6.33 3.58 9.37
CA TYR A 53 7.35 3.20 8.36
C TYR A 53 8.02 1.83 8.57
N ASP A 54 8.52 1.55 9.78
CA ASP A 54 9.20 0.29 10.09
C ASP A 54 8.25 -0.93 10.04
N ASP A 55 7.02 -0.76 10.52
CA ASP A 55 5.98 -1.80 10.46
C ASP A 55 5.56 -2.09 9.01
N VAL A 56 5.41 -1.04 8.18
CA VAL A 56 5.14 -1.16 6.74
C VAL A 56 6.23 -1.97 6.05
N LEU A 57 7.51 -1.64 6.30
CA LEU A 57 8.64 -2.37 5.73
C LEU A 57 8.68 -3.84 6.18
N SER A 58 8.45 -4.09 7.48
CA SER A 58 8.42 -5.43 8.05
C SER A 58 7.31 -6.26 7.43
N MET A 59 6.11 -5.69 7.30
CA MET A 59 4.95 -6.38 6.77
C MET A 59 5.06 -6.65 5.28
N LEU A 60 5.56 -5.70 4.49
CA LEU A 60 5.87 -5.92 3.08
C LEU A 60 6.87 -7.05 2.87
N ARG A 61 7.96 -7.07 3.66
CA ARG A 61 8.96 -8.15 3.61
C ARG A 61 8.35 -9.50 3.96
N ALA A 62 7.47 -9.56 4.96
CA ALA A 62 6.77 -10.78 5.35
C ALA A 62 5.77 -11.25 4.28
N ARG A 63 5.10 -10.31 3.62
CA ARG A 63 4.12 -10.57 2.56
C ARG A 63 4.80 -11.20 1.34
N LEU A 64 5.91 -10.62 0.92
CA LEU A 64 6.70 -11.10 -0.23
C LEU A 64 7.21 -12.52 0.04
N LYS A 65 7.88 -12.74 1.19
CA LYS A 65 8.37 -14.07 1.58
C LYS A 65 7.33 -15.20 1.62
N ASN A 66 6.06 -14.89 1.84
CA ASN A 66 5.01 -15.90 1.99
C ASN A 66 4.37 -16.35 0.67
N ASP A 67 4.72 -15.75 -0.49
CA ASP A 67 4.20 -16.06 -1.85
C ASP A 67 2.65 -16.06 -1.97
N ASN A 68 1.94 -15.63 -0.92
CA ASN A 68 0.50 -15.86 -0.78
C ASN A 68 -0.30 -14.67 -1.32
N ALA A 69 0.03 -14.20 -2.53
CA ALA A 69 -0.65 -13.08 -3.19
C ALA A 69 -1.99 -13.54 -3.76
N GLY A 70 -2.98 -13.70 -2.88
CA GLY A 70 -4.30 -14.24 -3.20
C GLY A 70 -5.23 -13.28 -3.95
N VAL A 71 -4.89 -11.98 -4.07
CA VAL A 71 -5.77 -10.96 -4.67
C VAL A 71 -4.96 -10.00 -5.54
N SER A 72 -5.50 -9.62 -6.70
CA SER A 72 -4.80 -8.79 -7.70
C SER A 72 -4.55 -7.35 -7.27
N HIS A 73 -5.34 -6.81 -6.33
CA HIS A 73 -5.21 -5.44 -5.83
C HIS A 73 -5.51 -5.40 -4.34
N GLU A 74 -4.57 -4.92 -3.53
CA GLU A 74 -4.71 -4.78 -2.08
C GLU A 74 -4.29 -3.36 -1.66
N ILE A 75 -4.87 -2.89 -0.56
CA ILE A 75 -4.54 -1.62 0.07
C ILE A 75 -4.06 -1.93 1.49
N LEU A 76 -2.96 -1.32 1.89
CA LEU A 76 -2.52 -1.33 3.26
C LEU A 76 -3.39 -0.38 4.08
N THR A 77 -4.05 -0.91 5.10
CA THR A 77 -4.89 -0.12 6.01
C THR A 77 -4.43 -0.31 7.45
N ASP A 78 -4.59 0.75 8.25
CA ASP A 78 -4.45 0.69 9.70
C ASP A 78 -5.84 0.46 10.31
N VAL A 79 -6.03 -0.70 10.94
CA VAL A 79 -7.30 -1.08 11.56
C VAL A 79 -7.00 -1.41 13.02
N ASN A 80 -7.45 -0.54 13.94
CA ASN A 80 -7.21 -0.67 15.39
C ASN A 80 -5.72 -0.78 15.75
N ASP A 81 -4.87 0.06 15.16
CA ASP A 81 -3.42 0.07 15.33
C ASP A 81 -2.66 -1.11 14.70
N GLU A 82 -3.36 -2.05 14.05
CA GLU A 82 -2.77 -3.16 13.33
C GLU A 82 -2.80 -2.90 11.81
N LEU A 83 -1.67 -3.16 11.17
CA LEU A 83 -1.54 -3.05 9.73
C LEU A 83 -2.11 -4.30 9.05
N GLU A 84 -3.03 -4.11 8.11
CA GLU A 84 -3.67 -5.21 7.38
C GLU A 84 -3.75 -4.92 5.88
N PHE A 85 -3.52 -5.94 5.05
CA PHE A 85 -3.78 -5.85 3.61
C PHE A 85 -5.25 -6.20 3.35
N MET A 86 -6.01 -5.21 2.89
CA MET A 86 -7.40 -5.39 2.51
C MET A 86 -7.53 -5.40 0.98
N PRO A 87 -8.43 -6.22 0.40
CA PRO A 87 -8.69 -6.19 -1.03
C PRO A 87 -9.19 -4.80 -1.44
N ALA A 88 -8.57 -4.22 -2.47
CA ALA A 88 -9.00 -2.94 -3.00
C ALA A 88 -10.41 -3.09 -3.59
N PRO A 89 -11.35 -2.16 -3.32
CA PRO A 89 -12.65 -2.18 -3.98
C PRO A 89 -12.42 -2.04 -5.48
N SER A 90 -12.94 -2.99 -6.26
CA SER A 90 -12.78 -3.05 -7.72
C SER A 90 -13.03 -1.68 -8.36
N LYS A 91 -11.99 -1.15 -9.05
CA LYS A 91 -11.80 0.09 -9.86
C LYS A 91 -12.88 1.19 -9.98
N THR A 92 -14.15 0.92 -9.74
CA THR A 92 -15.24 1.90 -9.74
C THR A 92 -15.33 2.67 -8.41
N THR A 93 -14.72 2.20 -7.33
CA THR A 93 -14.97 2.73 -5.96
C THR A 93 -13.74 3.17 -5.16
N LEU A 94 -12.51 3.17 -5.74
CA LEU A 94 -11.37 3.78 -5.03
C LEU A 94 -11.58 5.29 -4.79
N ASN A 95 -12.33 5.95 -5.67
CA ASN A 95 -12.71 7.36 -5.52
C ASN A 95 -13.67 7.64 -4.35
N ASP A 96 -14.42 6.63 -3.89
CA ASP A 96 -15.41 6.79 -2.81
C ASP A 96 -14.81 6.44 -1.44
N ALA A 97 -13.92 5.45 -1.37
CA ALA A 97 -13.33 5.00 -0.10
C ALA A 97 -12.36 6.02 0.52
N VAL A 98 -11.66 6.82 -0.29
CA VAL A 98 -10.76 7.88 0.21
C VAL A 98 -11.55 9.14 0.61
N ARG A 99 -12.76 9.31 0.07
CA ARG A 99 -13.57 10.52 0.31
C ARG A 99 -14.34 10.50 1.64
N ASP A 100 -14.58 9.32 2.22
CA ASP A 100 -15.39 9.18 3.44
C ASP A 100 -14.61 9.45 4.75
N GLN A 101 -13.26 9.59 4.69
CA GLN A 101 -12.47 9.98 5.86
C GLN A 101 -12.34 11.49 6.08
N VAL A 102 -12.88 12.32 5.18
CA VAL A 102 -12.99 13.76 5.43
C VAL A 102 -14.28 14.02 6.20
N LYS A 103 -14.19 14.04 7.55
CA LYS A 103 -15.23 14.64 8.40
C LYS A 103 -15.61 16.00 7.79
N PRO A 104 -16.88 16.26 7.43
CA PRO A 104 -17.30 17.61 7.13
C PRO A 104 -17.22 18.41 8.43
N GLY A 105 -16.12 19.14 8.59
CA GLY A 105 -16.01 20.22 9.55
C GLY A 105 -17.14 21.21 9.31
N GLN A 106 -17.82 21.56 10.40
CA GLN A 106 -18.91 22.53 10.46
C GLN A 106 -18.58 23.80 9.65
N CYS A 107 -19.46 24.15 8.71
CA CYS A 107 -19.65 25.53 8.27
C CYS A 107 -21.06 25.96 8.67
N GLY A 108 -21.15 27.08 9.39
CA GLY A 108 -22.40 27.81 9.65
C GLY A 108 -22.72 28.00 11.12
#